data_AF-A0A7X3VW72-F1
#
_entry.id   AF-A0A7X3VW72-F1
#
_cell.length_a   1.000
_cell.length_b   1.000
_cell.length_c   1.000
_cell.angle_alpha   90.00
_cell.angle_beta   90.00
_cell.angle_gamma   90.00
#
_symmetry.space_group_name_H-M   'P 1'
#
loop_
_entity.id
_entity.type
_entity.pdbx_description
1 polymer ?
#
loop_
_entity_poly.entity_id
_entity_poly.type
_entity_poly.pdbx_seq_one_letter_code
_entity_poly.pdbx_strand_id
1 'polypeptide(L)'
;MPRKTLDELFRSGPPRRDSGDSRDELNEVEKQFVLWGLKEEWKLSRIAEALGVDGSAVRQFRIDLVSNPGVLLDLDVVEPIEDQGVTMFRCVGCTVHLNSPDQIDRHALAHFLKDSDLDSAIAARQRSNRQRLQSWSDQSEADGLGESQAKTDQSPDSSQTENGENDVPSVVPPDADRSELLQALRRIAALPEEPESPDEPSVNADADAEKSPKQESQPPHIEGVDTFDVHNAFERMAERRGLSEDTAESSANPHFEVYSQGEAAESHHDASSSNVDSTENTEPDFIEGHSEHASGVEASEDGRRSKRKRGFLSRWARSANAERQRRDVVGGMGSVKEATSVTIESGVMKILSTRMLDVVDYRAVPLSPQLYAGGVVVDAGTISRHLAAALADMEGAHRAVYAAVPGYQSAMRRFDLPDVREIDPKEVIPREARRALGIPVENATLRWQRLPGRSRIARWLVAAASETSYSAISSVIRGTGHKMRALELRPFPLTRAIGHPTVIGVSVSSDGCDVVVVRQWESHTYQSVYWEAGSVSDSSDLVRRLTEVVENTIDLHNLHNPEVSLTPDVPMALTGGETEHHADLGMFVASNVGRELVEGKNPLNAPGDFPYQSMVVNVGLALWDI
;
A
#
# COMPACT_ATOMS: atom_id res chain seq x y z
N MET A 1 -24.88 35.34 -19.86
CA MET A 1 -23.48 35.59 -20.29
C MET A 1 -22.75 34.25 -20.21
N PRO A 2 -21.77 33.96 -21.07
CA PRO A 2 -20.99 32.73 -20.95
C PRO A 2 -20.33 32.65 -19.57
N ARG A 3 -20.29 31.46 -18.96
CA ARG A 3 -19.46 31.26 -17.76
C ARG A 3 -17.99 31.57 -18.04
N LYS A 4 -17.30 32.06 -17.01
CA LYS A 4 -15.84 32.25 -17.00
C LYS A 4 -15.13 30.90 -17.06
N THR A 5 -13.98 30.83 -17.72
CA THR A 5 -13.11 29.64 -17.64
C THR A 5 -12.47 29.52 -16.25
N LEU A 6 -11.92 28.35 -15.91
CA LEU A 6 -11.14 28.19 -14.66
C LEU A 6 -9.99 29.21 -14.59
N ASP A 7 -9.32 29.46 -15.71
CA ASP A 7 -8.21 30.43 -15.83
C ASP A 7 -8.67 31.90 -15.67
N GLU A 8 -9.95 32.19 -15.91
CA GLU A 8 -10.57 33.50 -15.69
C GLU A 8 -11.12 33.65 -14.26
N LEU A 9 -11.55 32.55 -13.64
CA LEU A 9 -11.98 32.53 -12.24
C LEU A 9 -10.79 32.74 -11.30
N PHE A 10 -9.68 32.04 -11.54
CA PHE A 10 -8.52 32.02 -10.63
C PHE A 10 -7.33 32.89 -11.07
N ARG A 11 -7.52 33.74 -12.09
CA ARG A 11 -6.51 34.75 -12.51
C ARG A 11 -6.05 35.67 -11.38
N SER A 12 -6.93 35.93 -10.41
CA SER A 12 -6.64 36.74 -9.22
C SER A 12 -5.99 35.97 -8.06
N GLY A 13 -5.69 34.69 -8.23
CA GLY A 13 -5.20 33.80 -7.18
C GLY A 13 -6.27 32.87 -6.60
N PRO A 14 -5.92 32.10 -5.54
CA PRO A 14 -6.84 31.17 -4.90
C PRO A 14 -8.05 31.87 -4.26
N PRO A 15 -9.18 31.16 -4.09
CA PRO A 15 -10.27 31.66 -3.26
C PRO A 15 -9.79 31.85 -1.82
N ARG A 16 -10.37 32.84 -1.12
CA ARG A 16 -10.12 33.05 0.31
C ARG A 16 -11.20 32.33 1.11
N ARG A 17 -10.77 31.55 2.11
CA ARG A 17 -11.66 31.01 3.16
C ARG A 17 -11.95 32.07 4.22
N ASP A 18 -13.14 32.00 4.81
CA ASP A 18 -13.44 32.73 6.03
C ASP A 18 -12.88 31.95 7.23
N SER A 19 -12.54 32.67 8.31
CA SER A 19 -11.88 32.08 9.49
C SER A 19 -12.70 31.04 10.26
N GLY A 20 -13.97 30.81 9.88
CA GLY A 20 -14.85 29.80 10.47
C GLY A 20 -15.00 28.51 9.65
N ASP A 21 -14.47 28.45 8.42
CA ASP A 21 -14.75 27.33 7.50
C ASP A 21 -13.90 26.08 7.87
N SER A 22 -14.54 24.90 7.98
CA SER A 22 -13.89 23.62 8.37
C SER A 22 -12.76 23.19 7.42
N ARG A 23 -11.50 23.22 7.88
CA ARG A 23 -10.28 23.00 7.05
C ARG A 23 -10.21 21.62 6.36
N ASP A 24 -11.07 20.69 6.77
CA ASP A 24 -11.16 19.32 6.27
C ASP A 24 -12.15 19.19 5.09
N GLU A 25 -13.00 20.19 4.86
CA GLU A 25 -14.02 20.19 3.80
C GLU A 25 -13.75 21.28 2.75
N LEU A 26 -13.90 20.88 1.47
CA LEU A 26 -13.81 21.77 0.31
C LEU A 26 -15.20 22.15 -0.20
N ASN A 27 -15.47 23.46 -0.28
CA ASN A 27 -16.63 23.98 -0.98
C ASN A 27 -16.47 23.88 -2.51
N GLU A 28 -17.52 24.20 -3.28
CA GLU A 28 -17.52 24.06 -4.75
C GLU A 28 -16.44 24.91 -5.44
N VAL A 29 -16.22 26.15 -4.98
CA VAL A 29 -15.21 27.06 -5.54
C VAL A 29 -13.80 26.56 -5.25
N GLU A 30 -13.58 25.97 -4.08
CA GLU A 30 -12.30 25.36 -3.72
C GLU A 30 -12.04 24.08 -4.52
N LYS A 31 -13.06 23.23 -4.72
CA LYS A 31 -12.96 22.06 -5.60
C LYS A 31 -12.63 22.47 -7.04
N GLN A 32 -13.26 23.53 -7.56
CA GLN A 32 -12.89 24.12 -8.85
C GLN A 32 -11.43 24.64 -8.87
N PHE A 33 -10.94 25.23 -7.78
CA PHE A 33 -9.54 25.62 -7.66
C PHE A 33 -8.59 24.41 -7.61
N VAL A 34 -8.97 23.30 -6.96
CA VAL A 34 -8.19 22.05 -7.02
C VAL A 34 -8.10 21.54 -8.46
N LEU A 35 -9.21 21.52 -9.21
CA LEU A 35 -9.20 21.13 -10.63
C LEU A 35 -8.31 22.06 -11.46
N TRP A 36 -8.36 23.37 -11.24
CA TRP A 36 -7.45 24.31 -11.89
C TRP A 36 -5.99 24.06 -11.53
N GLY A 37 -5.67 23.84 -10.25
CA GLY A 37 -4.32 23.51 -9.81
C GLY A 37 -3.80 22.19 -10.38
N LEU A 38 -4.66 21.17 -10.56
CA LEU A 38 -4.31 19.91 -11.23
C LEU A 38 -3.99 20.12 -12.71
N LYS A 39 -4.80 20.92 -13.42
CA LYS A 39 -4.56 21.31 -14.82
C LYS A 39 -3.22 22.03 -15.00
N GLU A 40 -2.85 22.89 -14.05
CA GLU A 40 -1.58 23.61 -14.05
C GLU A 40 -0.39 22.77 -13.48
N GLU A 41 -0.58 21.46 -13.29
CA GLU A 41 0.40 20.50 -12.74
C GLU A 41 0.95 20.84 -11.34
N TRP A 42 0.17 21.54 -10.50
CA TRP A 42 0.58 21.85 -9.13
C TRP A 42 0.58 20.58 -8.26
N LYS A 43 1.61 20.43 -7.43
CA LYS A 43 1.64 19.43 -6.36
C LYS A 43 0.46 19.64 -5.40
N LEU A 44 -0.17 18.57 -4.94
CA LEU A 44 -1.35 18.64 -4.05
C LEU A 44 -1.09 19.42 -2.77
N SER A 45 0.12 19.35 -2.22
CA SER A 45 0.56 20.13 -1.07
C SER A 45 0.53 21.64 -1.32
N ARG A 46 0.97 22.09 -2.51
CA ARG A 46 0.91 23.49 -2.94
C ARG A 46 -0.54 23.97 -3.14
N ILE A 47 -1.41 23.11 -3.66
CA ILE A 47 -2.84 23.41 -3.80
C ILE A 47 -3.48 23.59 -2.40
N ALA A 48 -3.18 22.68 -1.47
CA ALA A 48 -3.68 22.75 -0.09
C ALA A 48 -3.17 23.99 0.66
N GLU A 49 -1.88 24.31 0.54
CA GLU A 49 -1.26 25.52 1.08
C GLU A 49 -1.92 26.79 0.53
N ALA A 50 -2.15 26.87 -0.79
CA ALA A 50 -2.80 28.00 -1.44
C ALA A 50 -4.26 28.22 -1.00
N LEU A 51 -4.96 27.15 -0.64
CA LEU A 51 -6.34 27.18 -0.10
C LEU A 51 -6.39 27.35 1.43
N GLY A 52 -5.28 27.14 2.15
CA GLY A 52 -5.24 27.11 3.62
C GLY A 52 -5.91 25.87 4.26
N VAL A 53 -6.20 24.84 3.47
CA VAL A 53 -6.88 23.59 3.89
C VAL A 53 -5.88 22.51 4.28
N ASP A 54 -6.37 21.41 4.87
CA ASP A 54 -5.52 20.23 5.06
C ASP A 54 -5.24 19.50 3.72
N GLY A 55 -4.05 18.94 3.56
CA GLY A 55 -3.68 18.19 2.36
C GLY A 55 -4.53 16.94 2.13
N SER A 56 -5.11 16.36 3.19
CA SER A 56 -6.06 15.25 3.10
C SER A 56 -7.33 15.63 2.33
N ALA A 57 -7.87 16.84 2.51
CA ALA A 57 -9.07 17.30 1.82
C ALA A 57 -8.88 17.36 0.30
N VAL A 58 -7.74 17.90 -0.15
CA VAL A 58 -7.35 17.97 -1.58
C VAL A 58 -7.13 16.56 -2.16
N ARG A 59 -6.52 15.65 -1.39
CA ARG A 59 -6.32 14.26 -1.79
C ARG A 59 -7.62 13.47 -1.87
N GLN A 60 -8.50 13.60 -0.88
CA GLN A 60 -9.81 12.95 -0.87
C GLN A 60 -10.62 13.38 -2.09
N PHE A 61 -10.64 14.68 -2.41
CA PHE A 61 -11.31 15.17 -3.61
C PHE A 61 -10.69 14.63 -4.91
N ARG A 62 -9.36 14.43 -5.00
CA ARG A 62 -8.74 13.74 -6.17
C ARG A 62 -9.15 12.25 -6.23
N ILE A 63 -9.24 11.56 -5.10
CA ILE A 63 -9.72 10.17 -5.03
C ILE A 63 -11.18 10.09 -5.47
N ASP A 64 -12.02 11.03 -5.01
CA ASP A 64 -13.43 11.14 -5.38
C ASP A 64 -13.58 11.45 -6.88
N LEU A 65 -12.72 12.29 -7.46
CA LEU A 65 -12.69 12.61 -8.89
C LEU A 65 -12.40 11.36 -9.75
N VAL A 66 -11.43 10.52 -9.35
CA VAL A 66 -11.11 9.28 -10.07
C VAL A 66 -12.19 8.22 -9.86
N SER A 67 -12.73 8.11 -8.65
CA SER A 67 -13.71 7.06 -8.28
C SER A 67 -15.13 7.37 -8.75
N ASN A 68 -15.49 8.66 -8.77
CA ASN A 68 -16.77 9.21 -9.18
C ASN A 68 -16.55 10.49 -10.03
N PRO A 69 -16.16 10.35 -11.30
CA PRO A 69 -15.97 11.50 -12.19
C PRO A 69 -17.25 12.30 -12.49
N GLY A 70 -18.42 11.82 -12.01
CA GLY A 70 -19.66 12.60 -12.00
C GLY A 70 -19.54 13.94 -11.27
N VAL A 71 -18.60 14.05 -10.30
CA VAL A 71 -18.31 15.30 -9.58
C VAL A 71 -17.90 16.45 -10.50
N LEU A 72 -17.40 16.17 -11.71
CA LEU A 72 -17.11 17.23 -12.70
C LEU A 72 -18.37 17.92 -13.21
N LEU A 73 -19.49 17.19 -13.32
CA LEU A 73 -20.79 17.76 -13.71
C LEU A 73 -21.35 18.63 -12.59
N ASP A 74 -21.26 18.15 -11.34
CA ASP A 74 -21.69 18.88 -10.15
C ASP A 74 -20.87 20.18 -9.95
N LEU A 75 -19.61 20.19 -10.39
CA LEU A 75 -18.71 21.35 -10.34
C LEU A 75 -18.78 22.26 -11.57
N ASP A 76 -19.79 22.08 -12.43
CA ASP A 76 -20.07 22.98 -13.56
C ASP A 76 -18.91 23.13 -14.58
N VAL A 77 -17.95 22.20 -14.65
CA VAL A 77 -16.77 22.34 -15.56
C VAL A 77 -17.11 22.13 -17.04
N VAL A 78 -18.39 21.91 -17.34
CA VAL A 78 -18.95 21.75 -18.68
C VAL A 78 -20.27 22.50 -18.75
N GLU A 79 -20.40 23.39 -19.71
CA GLU A 79 -21.58 24.24 -19.88
C GLU A 79 -22.37 23.79 -21.13
N PRO A 80 -23.66 23.44 -21.02
CA PRO A 80 -24.49 23.17 -22.21
C PRO A 80 -24.69 24.46 -23.01
N ILE A 81 -24.58 24.36 -24.34
CA ILE A 81 -24.80 25.45 -25.29
C ILE A 81 -25.74 24.94 -26.37
N GLU A 82 -26.83 25.69 -26.64
CA GLU A 82 -27.66 25.46 -27.82
C GLU A 82 -27.06 26.18 -29.02
N ASP A 83 -26.67 25.44 -30.05
CA ASP A 83 -26.32 25.97 -31.36
C ASP A 83 -27.24 25.37 -32.42
N GLN A 84 -27.98 26.22 -33.14
CA GLN A 84 -28.95 25.83 -34.18
C GLN A 84 -29.99 24.77 -33.74
N GLY A 85 -30.33 24.71 -32.44
CA GLY A 85 -31.25 23.73 -31.87
C GLY A 85 -30.62 22.37 -31.53
N VAL A 86 -29.30 22.24 -31.64
CA VAL A 86 -28.53 21.10 -31.13
C VAL A 86 -27.89 21.49 -29.79
N THR A 87 -28.12 20.70 -28.75
CA THR A 87 -27.40 20.84 -27.48
C THR A 87 -25.97 20.32 -27.63
N MET A 88 -25.01 21.23 -27.69
CA MET A 88 -23.59 20.96 -27.53
C MET A 88 -23.15 21.25 -26.10
N PHE A 89 -21.90 20.91 -25.78
CA PHE A 89 -21.31 21.16 -24.47
C PHE A 89 -19.95 21.82 -24.62
N ARG A 90 -19.69 22.91 -23.87
CA ARG A 90 -18.42 23.64 -23.87
C ARG A 90 -17.63 23.29 -22.62
N CYS A 91 -16.42 22.77 -22.78
CA CYS A 91 -15.52 22.53 -21.66
C CYS A 91 -15.02 23.87 -21.08
N VAL A 92 -15.21 24.09 -19.77
CA VAL A 92 -14.79 25.31 -19.07
C VAL A 92 -13.27 25.36 -18.86
N GLY A 93 -12.57 24.23 -18.96
CA GLY A 93 -11.12 24.13 -18.86
C GLY A 93 -10.35 24.63 -20.10
N CYS A 94 -10.91 24.49 -21.31
CA CYS A 94 -10.21 24.75 -22.58
C CYS A 94 -11.06 25.35 -23.71
N THR A 95 -12.37 25.57 -23.49
CA THR A 95 -13.36 26.08 -24.46
C THR A 95 -13.71 25.19 -25.66
N VAL A 96 -13.22 23.94 -25.73
CA VAL A 96 -13.61 22.98 -26.78
C VAL A 96 -15.10 22.64 -26.67
N HIS A 97 -15.76 22.53 -27.84
CA HIS A 97 -17.14 22.09 -27.97
C HIS A 97 -17.20 20.58 -28.21
N LEU A 98 -18.10 19.90 -27.50
CA LEU A 98 -18.25 18.45 -27.43
C LEU A 98 -19.70 18.08 -27.76
N ASN A 99 -19.90 17.00 -28.51
CA ASN A 99 -21.22 16.64 -29.06
C ASN A 99 -21.81 15.32 -28.52
N SER A 100 -21.13 14.66 -27.57
CA SER A 100 -21.70 13.53 -26.83
C SER A 100 -21.25 13.51 -25.35
N PRO A 101 -22.07 12.94 -24.43
CA PRO A 101 -21.67 12.76 -23.03
C PRO A 101 -20.40 11.95 -22.83
N ASP A 102 -20.12 10.94 -23.67
CA ASP A 102 -18.89 10.16 -23.57
C ASP A 102 -17.64 10.97 -23.94
N GLN A 103 -17.76 11.90 -24.90
CA GLN A 103 -16.70 12.87 -25.20
C GLN A 103 -16.51 13.84 -24.02
N ILE A 104 -17.60 14.27 -23.37
CA ILE A 104 -17.54 15.14 -22.20
C ILE A 104 -16.70 14.51 -21.10
N ASP A 105 -17.08 13.32 -20.62
CA ASP A 105 -16.42 12.69 -19.47
C ASP A 105 -14.93 12.46 -19.80
N ARG A 106 -14.60 11.90 -20.98
CA ARG A 106 -13.20 11.66 -21.38
C ARG A 106 -12.39 12.94 -21.57
N HIS A 107 -12.96 13.96 -22.22
CA HIS A 107 -12.27 15.21 -22.48
C HIS A 107 -12.06 16.04 -21.21
N ALA A 108 -13.08 16.13 -20.34
CA ALA A 108 -12.98 16.88 -19.10
C ALA A 108 -11.97 16.24 -18.14
N LEU A 109 -12.01 14.91 -17.98
CA LEU A 109 -11.03 14.20 -17.14
C LEU A 109 -9.59 14.35 -17.64
N ALA A 110 -9.37 14.38 -18.97
CA ALA A 110 -8.03 14.53 -19.55
C ALA A 110 -7.34 15.88 -19.27
N HIS A 111 -8.06 16.90 -18.76
CA HIS A 111 -7.43 18.15 -18.27
C HIS A 111 -6.91 18.05 -16.83
N PHE A 112 -7.39 17.07 -16.04
CA PHE A 112 -7.16 17.01 -14.59
C PHE A 112 -6.48 15.72 -14.14
N LEU A 113 -6.48 14.69 -14.99
CA LEU A 113 -5.94 13.37 -14.74
C LEU A 113 -4.89 13.01 -15.80
N LYS A 114 -3.83 12.31 -15.39
CA LYS A 114 -2.88 11.67 -16.29
C LYS A 114 -3.53 10.46 -16.98
N ASP A 115 -3.00 10.01 -18.11
CA ASP A 115 -3.56 8.89 -18.90
C ASP A 115 -3.88 7.63 -18.08
N SER A 116 -3.03 7.26 -17.11
CA SER A 116 -3.25 6.11 -16.20
C SER A 116 -4.48 6.26 -15.30
N ASP A 117 -4.71 7.48 -14.82
CA ASP A 117 -5.82 7.82 -13.92
C ASP A 117 -7.10 8.03 -14.75
N LEU A 118 -6.97 8.57 -15.97
CA LEU A 118 -8.03 8.80 -16.93
C LEU A 118 -8.74 7.50 -17.32
N ASP A 119 -8.01 6.48 -17.76
CA ASP A 119 -8.62 5.19 -18.13
C ASP A 119 -9.27 4.50 -16.92
N SER A 120 -8.68 4.64 -15.72
CA SER A 120 -9.25 4.15 -14.46
C SER A 120 -10.58 4.84 -14.13
N ALA A 121 -10.66 6.16 -14.28
CA ALA A 121 -11.87 6.95 -14.06
C ALA A 121 -12.97 6.67 -15.09
N ILE A 122 -12.61 6.52 -16.37
CA ILE A 122 -13.54 6.12 -17.43
C ILE A 122 -14.14 4.73 -17.11
N ALA A 123 -13.31 3.77 -16.69
CA ALA A 123 -13.79 2.44 -16.29
C ALA A 123 -14.70 2.51 -15.05
N ALA A 124 -14.42 3.36 -14.07
CA ALA A 124 -15.29 3.59 -12.92
C ALA A 124 -16.66 4.16 -13.33
N ARG A 125 -16.66 5.15 -14.22
CA ARG A 125 -17.88 5.75 -14.78
C ARG A 125 -18.74 4.75 -15.55
N GLN A 126 -18.13 3.94 -16.42
CA GLN A 126 -18.84 2.91 -17.18
C GLN A 126 -19.48 1.86 -16.26
N ARG A 127 -18.83 1.48 -15.16
CA ARG A 127 -19.42 0.60 -14.13
C ARG A 127 -20.64 1.25 -13.46
N SER A 128 -20.52 2.52 -13.04
CA SER A 128 -21.62 3.27 -12.42
C SER A 128 -22.83 3.43 -13.35
N ASN A 129 -22.61 3.79 -14.63
CA ASN A 129 -23.67 3.90 -15.62
C ASN A 129 -24.38 2.55 -15.86
N ARG A 130 -23.62 1.44 -15.94
CA ARG A 130 -24.20 0.09 -16.07
C ARG A 130 -25.06 -0.27 -14.85
N GLN A 131 -24.61 0.04 -13.64
CA GLN A 131 -25.37 -0.19 -12.40
C GLN A 131 -26.68 0.63 -12.37
N ARG A 132 -26.66 1.90 -12.79
CA ARG A 132 -27.88 2.74 -12.88
C ARG A 132 -28.88 2.18 -13.89
N LEU A 133 -28.42 1.80 -15.09
CA LEU A 133 -29.27 1.18 -16.11
C LEU A 133 -29.90 -0.13 -15.62
N GLN A 134 -29.13 -0.97 -14.92
CA GLN A 134 -29.65 -2.21 -14.34
C GLN A 134 -30.70 -1.92 -13.26
N SER A 135 -30.44 -0.97 -12.35
CA SER A 135 -31.43 -0.58 -11.32
C SER A 135 -32.74 -0.02 -11.91
N TRP A 136 -32.68 0.68 -13.05
CA TRP A 136 -33.87 1.14 -13.77
C TRP A 136 -34.61 -0.01 -14.46
N SER A 137 -33.90 -1.00 -15.01
CA SER A 137 -34.51 -2.21 -15.56
C SER A 137 -35.27 -2.97 -14.47
N ASP A 138 -34.59 -3.28 -13.37
CA ASP A 138 -35.15 -4.02 -12.23
C ASP A 138 -36.38 -3.30 -11.63
N GLN A 139 -36.34 -1.96 -11.57
CA GLN A 139 -37.46 -1.14 -11.08
C GLN A 139 -38.63 -1.12 -12.09
N SER A 140 -38.36 -1.06 -13.39
CA SER A 140 -39.41 -1.12 -14.43
C SER A 140 -40.10 -2.49 -14.51
N GLU A 141 -39.39 -3.58 -14.22
CA GLU A 141 -39.98 -4.91 -14.10
C GLU A 141 -40.82 -5.05 -12.81
N ALA A 142 -40.38 -4.45 -11.70
CA ALA A 142 -41.13 -4.44 -10.45
C ALA A 142 -42.46 -3.67 -10.55
N ASP A 143 -42.46 -2.54 -11.27
CA ASP A 143 -43.65 -1.72 -11.51
C ASP A 143 -44.55 -2.26 -12.67
N GLY A 144 -44.07 -3.26 -13.42
CA GLY A 144 -44.70 -3.77 -14.65
C GLY A 144 -45.86 -4.76 -14.48
N LEU A 145 -46.25 -5.13 -13.26
CA LEU A 145 -47.36 -6.07 -13.00
C LEU A 145 -48.74 -5.39 -13.10
N GLY A 146 -49.07 -4.85 -14.28
CA GLY A 146 -50.23 -3.97 -14.45
C GLY A 146 -50.97 -3.98 -15.80
N GLU A 147 -50.58 -4.76 -16.82
CA GLU A 147 -51.31 -4.78 -18.10
C GLU A 147 -52.22 -6.01 -18.30
N SER A 148 -53.51 -5.70 -18.43
CA SER A 148 -54.61 -6.64 -18.62
C SER A 148 -54.63 -7.25 -20.01
N GLN A 149 -54.78 -8.58 -20.09
CA GLN A 149 -54.97 -9.31 -21.35
C GLN A 149 -56.22 -8.86 -22.11
N ALA A 150 -56.04 -8.13 -23.21
CA ALA A 150 -57.07 -7.97 -24.24
C ALA A 150 -56.91 -9.09 -25.29
N LYS A 151 -57.96 -9.92 -25.45
CA LYS A 151 -58.05 -10.92 -26.52
C LYS A 151 -58.22 -10.25 -27.88
N THR A 152 -57.50 -10.72 -28.89
CA THR A 152 -57.99 -10.68 -30.28
C THR A 152 -57.55 -11.94 -31.03
N ASP A 153 -58.44 -12.48 -31.85
CA ASP A 153 -58.30 -13.78 -32.49
C ASP A 153 -57.36 -13.80 -33.71
N GLN A 154 -56.87 -15.00 -34.05
CA GLN A 154 -56.12 -15.28 -35.26
C GLN A 154 -57.04 -15.51 -36.47
N SER A 155 -56.65 -15.01 -37.64
CA SER A 155 -56.83 -15.70 -38.93
C SER A 155 -55.83 -15.17 -39.97
N PRO A 156 -55.28 -16.02 -40.86
CA PRO A 156 -54.27 -15.62 -41.85
C PRO A 156 -54.84 -15.49 -43.27
N ASP A 157 -54.29 -14.60 -44.11
CA ASP A 157 -54.08 -14.90 -45.55
C ASP A 157 -53.08 -13.97 -46.28
N SER A 158 -52.57 -14.47 -47.41
CA SER A 158 -52.24 -13.77 -48.66
C SER A 158 -51.19 -12.63 -48.74
N SER A 159 -49.98 -13.02 -49.19
CA SER A 159 -49.30 -12.59 -50.44
C SER A 159 -49.06 -11.11 -50.84
N GLN A 160 -47.81 -10.88 -51.29
CA GLN A 160 -47.36 -10.05 -52.44
C GLN A 160 -47.52 -8.50 -52.45
N THR A 161 -46.38 -7.80 -52.54
CA THR A 161 -45.96 -6.76 -53.55
C THR A 161 -44.80 -5.96 -52.92
N GLU A 162 -43.58 -5.96 -53.48
CA GLU A 162 -43.06 -5.19 -54.63
C GLU A 162 -42.75 -3.69 -54.38
N ASN A 163 -41.62 -3.26 -54.97
CA ASN A 163 -41.15 -1.89 -55.23
C ASN A 163 -40.40 -1.13 -54.11
N GLY A 164 -39.24 -0.56 -54.48
CA GLY A 164 -38.47 0.32 -53.59
C GLY A 164 -37.01 0.62 -53.96
N GLU A 165 -36.55 0.38 -55.21
CA GLU A 165 -35.22 0.86 -55.64
C GLU A 165 -35.16 2.39 -55.64
N ASN A 166 -34.08 2.97 -55.11
CA ASN A 166 -33.66 4.35 -55.36
C ASN A 166 -32.14 4.47 -55.15
N ASP A 167 -31.41 4.64 -56.26
CA ASP A 167 -29.99 4.97 -56.28
C ASP A 167 -29.73 6.44 -55.88
N VAL A 168 -28.71 6.66 -55.04
CA VAL A 168 -27.96 7.92 -54.97
C VAL A 168 -26.47 7.58 -54.80
N PRO A 169 -25.55 8.12 -55.62
CA PRO A 169 -24.17 7.64 -55.68
C PRO A 169 -23.27 8.20 -54.57
N SER A 170 -22.42 7.35 -54.00
CA SER A 170 -21.31 7.78 -53.14
C SER A 170 -20.00 7.86 -53.93
N VAL A 171 -19.33 9.01 -53.85
CA VAL A 171 -18.06 9.29 -54.52
C VAL A 171 -16.89 8.81 -53.64
N VAL A 172 -16.11 7.86 -54.15
CA VAL A 172 -14.91 7.31 -53.48
C VAL A 172 -13.64 7.81 -54.18
N PRO A 173 -12.70 8.47 -53.49
CA PRO A 173 -11.33 8.66 -53.96
C PRO A 173 -10.43 7.44 -53.66
N PRO A 174 -9.31 7.25 -54.37
CA PRO A 174 -8.79 5.91 -54.67
C PRO A 174 -7.85 5.29 -53.61
N ASP A 175 -7.64 3.97 -53.79
CA ASP A 175 -6.86 3.08 -52.93
C ASP A 175 -5.42 3.48 -52.64
N ALA A 176 -5.01 3.20 -51.40
CA ALA A 176 -3.65 2.77 -51.08
C ALA A 176 -3.71 1.39 -50.36
N ASP A 177 -3.24 0.37 -51.07
CA ASP A 177 -2.77 -0.94 -50.60
C ASP A 177 -3.58 -1.85 -49.65
N ARG A 178 -4.84 -2.10 -50.01
CA ARG A 178 -5.59 -3.26 -49.49
C ARG A 178 -5.06 -4.62 -50.01
N SER A 179 -4.21 -4.61 -51.04
CA SER A 179 -3.67 -5.80 -51.71
C SER A 179 -2.50 -6.41 -50.95
N GLU A 180 -1.49 -5.61 -50.57
CA GLU A 180 -0.35 -6.09 -49.77
C GLU A 180 -0.81 -6.63 -48.40
N LEU A 181 -1.76 -5.97 -47.74
CA LEU A 181 -2.27 -6.42 -46.43
C LEU A 181 -2.88 -7.83 -46.51
N LEU A 182 -3.63 -8.14 -47.57
CA LEU A 182 -4.23 -9.46 -47.79
C LEU A 182 -3.21 -10.52 -48.24
N GLN A 183 -2.11 -10.13 -48.91
CA GLN A 183 -0.99 -11.05 -49.16
C GLN A 183 -0.18 -11.33 -47.89
N ALA A 184 0.02 -10.35 -47.01
CA ALA A 184 0.71 -10.54 -45.74
C ALA A 184 -0.05 -11.50 -44.82
N LEU A 185 -1.37 -11.32 -44.67
CA LEU A 185 -2.21 -12.20 -43.85
C LEU A 185 -2.25 -13.65 -44.37
N ARG A 186 -2.18 -13.86 -45.70
CA ARG A 186 -2.09 -15.21 -46.29
C ARG A 186 -0.74 -15.91 -46.07
N ARG A 187 0.33 -15.18 -45.75
CA ARG A 187 1.63 -15.78 -45.36
C ARG A 187 1.67 -16.20 -43.89
N ILE A 188 0.85 -15.59 -43.03
CA ILE A 188 0.75 -15.93 -41.61
C ILE A 188 -0.10 -17.19 -41.40
N ALA A 189 -1.11 -17.42 -42.25
CA ALA A 189 -2.00 -18.59 -42.18
C ALA A 189 -1.44 -19.88 -42.79
N ALA A 190 -0.13 -19.94 -43.11
CA ALA A 190 0.50 -21.07 -43.80
C ALA A 190 1.80 -21.51 -43.09
N LEU A 191 1.66 -22.01 -41.87
CA LEU A 191 2.70 -22.81 -41.20
C LEU A 191 2.38 -24.31 -41.36
N PRO A 192 3.39 -25.17 -41.56
CA PRO A 192 3.18 -26.60 -41.76
C PRO A 192 2.81 -27.30 -40.44
N GLU A 193 1.95 -28.32 -40.53
CA GLU A 193 1.63 -29.21 -39.41
C GLU A 193 2.87 -30.00 -38.98
N GLU A 194 3.11 -30.10 -37.67
CA GLU A 194 4.20 -30.93 -37.11
C GLU A 194 3.87 -32.43 -37.21
N PRO A 195 4.88 -33.30 -37.38
CA PRO A 195 4.66 -34.72 -37.64
C PRO A 195 4.15 -35.48 -36.41
N GLU A 196 3.23 -36.41 -36.65
CA GLU A 196 2.62 -37.30 -35.66
C GLU A 196 3.68 -38.12 -34.88
N SER A 197 3.50 -38.21 -33.56
CA SER A 197 4.32 -39.04 -32.68
C SER A 197 3.96 -40.53 -32.78
N PRO A 198 4.93 -41.46 -32.77
CA PRO A 198 4.66 -42.88 -32.97
C PRO A 198 4.10 -43.59 -31.71
N ASP A 199 3.06 -44.39 -31.94
CA ASP A 199 2.54 -45.55 -31.19
C ASP A 199 3.13 -45.87 -29.79
N GLU A 200 2.29 -45.75 -28.76
CA GLU A 200 2.41 -46.57 -27.53
C GLU A 200 1.45 -47.78 -27.57
N PRO A 201 1.86 -48.96 -27.07
CA PRO A 201 1.13 -50.21 -27.26
C PRO A 201 -0.05 -50.38 -26.29
N SER A 202 -1.16 -50.91 -26.80
CA SER A 202 -2.32 -51.30 -26.01
C SER A 202 -2.03 -52.47 -25.07
N VAL A 203 -2.33 -52.29 -23.79
CA VAL A 203 -2.39 -53.38 -22.80
C VAL A 203 -3.85 -53.65 -22.46
N ASN A 204 -4.29 -54.90 -22.68
CA ASN A 204 -5.65 -55.33 -22.38
C ASN A 204 -5.93 -55.29 -20.87
N ALA A 205 -7.10 -54.78 -20.50
CA ALA A 205 -7.68 -54.97 -19.17
C ALA A 205 -8.81 -55.99 -19.26
N ASP A 206 -8.58 -57.20 -18.74
CA ASP A 206 -9.66 -58.12 -18.43
C ASP A 206 -10.46 -57.61 -17.23
N ALA A 207 -11.77 -57.85 -17.26
CA ALA A 207 -12.67 -57.44 -16.20
C ALA A 207 -12.65 -58.45 -15.04
N ASP A 208 -12.81 -57.95 -13.82
CA ASP A 208 -13.70 -58.62 -12.87
C ASP A 208 -14.37 -57.61 -11.93
N ALA A 209 -15.62 -57.89 -11.57
CA ALA A 209 -16.50 -56.95 -10.90
C ALA A 209 -16.92 -57.47 -9.53
N GLU A 210 -16.73 -56.67 -8.47
CA GLU A 210 -17.42 -56.91 -7.20
C GLU A 210 -17.99 -55.63 -6.57
N LYS A 211 -19.17 -55.78 -5.98
CA LYS A 211 -20.00 -54.69 -5.44
C LYS A 211 -19.69 -54.47 -3.96
N SER A 212 -19.60 -53.22 -3.53
CA SER A 212 -19.92 -52.81 -2.16
C SER A 212 -20.22 -51.30 -2.06
N PRO A 213 -20.92 -50.84 -1.01
CA PRO A 213 -21.82 -49.68 -1.12
C PRO A 213 -21.15 -48.32 -0.85
N LYS A 214 -21.78 -47.27 -1.41
CA LYS A 214 -21.46 -45.86 -1.12
C LYS A 214 -21.59 -45.59 0.38
N GLN A 215 -20.50 -45.10 0.98
CA GLN A 215 -20.53 -44.39 2.25
C GLN A 215 -20.09 -42.95 1.99
N GLU A 216 -20.99 -42.01 2.22
CA GLU A 216 -20.81 -40.59 1.92
C GLU A 216 -19.96 -39.94 3.01
N SER A 217 -18.64 -39.96 2.81
CA SER A 217 -17.68 -39.36 3.72
C SER A 217 -17.70 -37.83 3.61
N GLN A 218 -18.11 -37.16 4.68
CA GLN A 218 -17.86 -35.72 4.86
C GLN A 218 -16.34 -35.42 4.72
N PRO A 219 -15.95 -34.25 4.16
CA PRO A 219 -14.56 -33.85 4.13
C PRO A 219 -14.01 -33.70 5.57
N PRO A 220 -12.75 -34.07 5.83
CA PRO A 220 -12.19 -34.03 7.17
C PRO A 220 -12.12 -32.59 7.70
N HIS A 221 -12.71 -32.36 8.86
CA HIS A 221 -12.59 -31.10 9.60
C HIS A 221 -11.15 -30.97 10.12
N ILE A 222 -10.36 -30.07 9.52
CA ILE A 222 -8.96 -29.86 9.89
C ILE A 222 -8.90 -28.95 11.14
N GLU A 223 -8.61 -29.53 12.30
CA GLU A 223 -8.29 -28.75 13.49
C GLU A 223 -6.81 -28.32 13.52
N GLY A 224 -6.56 -27.07 13.91
CA GLY A 224 -5.36 -26.72 14.68
C GLY A 224 -4.02 -26.57 13.95
N VAL A 225 -3.91 -25.62 13.02
CA VAL A 225 -2.65 -24.84 12.89
C VAL A 225 -2.88 -23.50 13.59
N ASP A 226 -2.39 -23.41 14.83
CA ASP A 226 -2.51 -22.25 15.69
C ASP A 226 -1.18 -21.48 15.70
N THR A 227 -1.05 -20.54 14.76
CA THR A 227 0.20 -19.81 14.50
C THR A 227 -0.07 -18.38 14.04
N PHE A 228 -0.32 -17.48 14.99
CA PHE A 228 -0.13 -16.04 14.78
C PHE A 228 0.25 -15.40 16.12
N ASP A 229 1.56 -15.39 16.41
CA ASP A 229 2.14 -14.84 17.63
C ASP A 229 3.22 -13.80 17.29
N VAL A 230 2.80 -12.81 16.51
CA VAL A 230 3.66 -11.75 15.97
C VAL A 230 4.17 -10.85 17.09
N HIS A 231 3.33 -10.58 18.10
CA HIS A 231 3.69 -9.77 19.26
C HIS A 231 4.86 -10.39 20.06
N ASN A 232 4.81 -11.67 20.46
CA ASN A 232 5.93 -12.29 21.18
C ASN A 232 7.21 -12.38 20.33
N ALA A 233 7.10 -12.45 19.00
CA ALA A 233 8.27 -12.39 18.11
C ALA A 233 8.92 -11.00 18.14
N PHE A 234 8.13 -9.93 18.21
CA PHE A 234 8.62 -8.55 18.34
C PHE A 234 9.16 -8.25 19.74
N GLU A 235 8.48 -8.65 20.82
CA GLU A 235 8.99 -8.48 22.20
C GLU A 235 10.37 -9.12 22.37
N ARG A 236 10.53 -10.39 21.98
CA ARG A 236 11.83 -11.09 22.01
C ARG A 236 12.88 -10.38 21.15
N MET A 237 12.49 -9.70 20.07
CA MET A 237 13.41 -8.90 19.27
C MET A 237 13.84 -7.62 19.97
N ALA A 238 12.93 -6.92 20.66
CA ALA A 238 13.22 -5.72 21.44
C ALA A 238 14.11 -6.04 22.67
N GLU A 239 13.78 -7.09 23.42
CA GLU A 239 14.59 -7.61 24.53
C GLU A 239 16.04 -7.89 24.12
N ARG A 240 16.22 -8.64 23.01
CA ARG A 240 17.56 -8.96 22.47
C ARG A 240 18.37 -7.75 22.03
N ARG A 241 17.70 -6.64 21.69
CA ARG A 241 18.32 -5.38 21.31
C ARG A 241 18.60 -4.48 22.52
N GLY A 242 18.28 -4.93 23.74
CA GLY A 242 18.54 -4.21 24.98
C GLY A 242 17.58 -3.04 25.22
N LEU A 243 16.38 -3.11 24.64
CA LEU A 243 15.35 -2.08 24.75
C LEU A 243 14.24 -2.56 25.71
N SER A 244 14.48 -2.47 27.02
CA SER A 244 13.43 -2.63 28.03
C SER A 244 12.67 -1.30 28.23
N GLU A 245 11.41 -1.41 28.66
CA GLU A 245 10.49 -0.28 28.85
C GLU A 245 11.03 0.80 29.79
N ASP A 246 11.92 0.44 30.72
CA ASP A 246 12.60 1.36 31.66
C ASP A 246 13.33 2.53 31.00
N THR A 247 13.57 2.47 29.68
CA THR A 247 14.25 3.53 28.91
C THR A 247 13.28 4.52 28.25
N ALA A 248 11.98 4.22 28.19
CA ALA A 248 11.00 5.01 27.43
C ALA A 248 10.30 6.12 28.23
N GLU A 249 10.21 6.00 29.55
CA GLU A 249 9.49 6.99 30.39
C GLU A 249 10.29 8.29 30.65
N SER A 250 11.58 8.33 30.34
CA SER A 250 12.47 9.46 30.69
C SER A 250 12.44 10.66 29.72
N SER A 251 11.60 10.67 28.67
CA SER A 251 11.51 11.77 27.70
C SER A 251 10.12 12.41 27.58
N ALA A 252 9.29 12.33 28.63
CA ALA A 252 8.07 13.10 28.74
C ALA A 252 8.36 14.56 29.18
N ASN A 253 7.73 15.53 28.50
CA ASN A 253 7.85 16.98 28.76
C ASN A 253 7.69 17.37 30.26
N PRO A 254 8.54 18.26 30.80
CA PRO A 254 8.26 18.92 32.06
C PRO A 254 7.30 20.11 31.86
N HIS A 255 6.23 20.12 32.64
CA HIS A 255 5.41 21.27 33.06
C HIS A 255 4.95 22.30 32.01
N PHE A 256 3.64 22.26 31.73
CA PHE A 256 2.87 23.44 31.33
C PHE A 256 1.87 23.75 32.46
N GLU A 257 2.18 24.75 33.30
CA GLU A 257 1.23 25.22 34.33
C GLU A 257 0.23 26.22 33.74
N VAL A 258 -1.02 26.08 34.13
CA VAL A 258 -2.12 26.94 33.71
C VAL A 258 -2.22 28.14 34.65
N TYR A 259 -2.10 29.34 34.12
CA TYR A 259 -2.61 30.56 34.75
C TYR A 259 -3.66 31.21 33.85
N SER A 260 -4.78 31.63 34.44
CA SER A 260 -5.93 32.18 33.73
C SER A 260 -6.44 33.46 34.40
N GLN A 261 -6.75 34.48 33.59
CA GLN A 261 -7.41 35.76 33.95
C GLN A 261 -6.52 36.71 34.80
N GLY A 262 -6.46 38.04 34.62
CA GLY A 262 -7.05 39.01 33.66
C GLY A 262 -6.30 40.35 33.83
N GLU A 263 -6.63 41.51 33.26
CA GLU A 263 -7.60 41.95 32.23
C GLU A 263 -7.28 43.42 31.83
N ALA A 264 -7.77 43.92 30.68
CA ALA A 264 -7.72 45.34 30.23
C ALA A 264 -6.32 45.97 29.96
N ALA A 265 -6.15 47.00 29.11
CA ALA A 265 -6.96 47.54 28.00
C ALA A 265 -6.07 48.39 27.05
N GLU A 266 -6.64 48.70 25.88
CA GLU A 266 -6.30 49.70 24.85
C GLU A 266 -5.32 50.84 25.23
N SER A 267 -4.40 51.21 24.32
CA SER A 267 -4.61 52.42 23.47
C SER A 267 -3.45 52.77 22.52
N HIS A 268 -3.85 53.16 21.31
CA HIS A 268 -3.30 54.21 20.44
C HIS A 268 -1.86 54.73 20.63
N HIS A 269 -1.07 54.61 19.56
CA HIS A 269 -0.19 55.71 19.15
C HIS A 269 -1.06 56.81 18.52
N ASP A 270 -0.89 58.05 18.98
CA ASP A 270 -1.30 59.23 18.23
C ASP A 270 -0.25 60.33 18.34
N ALA A 271 -0.23 61.23 17.35
CA ALA A 271 0.77 62.27 17.24
C ALA A 271 0.36 63.59 17.94
N SER A 272 1.29 64.54 18.00
CA SER A 272 1.09 66.00 18.11
C SER A 272 1.35 66.67 19.47
N SER A 273 2.51 67.34 19.53
CA SER A 273 2.68 68.77 19.90
C SER A 273 2.34 69.34 21.31
N SER A 274 3.13 70.36 21.65
CA SER A 274 3.09 71.29 22.80
C SER A 274 3.81 70.78 24.06
N ASN A 275 4.92 71.39 24.51
CA ASN A 275 5.20 72.76 25.00
C ASN A 275 4.71 73.01 26.44
N VAL A 276 5.55 73.71 27.22
CA VAL A 276 5.34 74.18 28.61
C VAL A 276 5.47 73.05 29.65
N ASP A 277 6.11 73.20 30.81
CA ASP A 277 7.26 74.03 31.28
C ASP A 277 7.67 73.47 32.67
N SER A 278 8.88 73.80 33.12
CA SER A 278 9.22 74.04 34.53
C SER A 278 9.24 72.88 35.57
N THR A 279 10.43 72.73 36.17
CA THR A 279 10.67 72.54 37.63
C THR A 279 10.26 71.21 38.30
N GLU A 280 10.96 70.68 39.31
CA GLU A 280 12.26 71.01 39.95
C GLU A 280 12.75 69.77 40.73
N ASN A 281 14.04 69.74 41.10
CA ASN A 281 14.66 69.22 42.34
C ASN A 281 13.99 68.01 43.08
N THR A 282 14.73 67.03 43.61
CA THR A 282 15.95 67.20 44.43
C THR A 282 16.64 65.83 44.64
N GLU A 283 17.98 65.81 44.68
CA GLU A 283 18.81 64.84 45.44
C GLU A 283 18.67 65.09 46.98
N PRO A 284 19.30 64.37 47.93
CA PRO A 284 20.32 63.30 47.86
C PRO A 284 19.83 62.01 48.61
N ASP A 285 20.60 61.08 49.21
CA ASP A 285 22.01 61.07 49.62
C ASP A 285 22.62 59.66 49.85
N PHE A 286 23.93 59.68 50.13
CA PHE A 286 24.82 58.74 50.84
C PHE A 286 24.17 57.87 51.98
N ILE A 287 24.70 56.70 52.38
CA ILE A 287 26.05 56.41 52.91
C ILE A 287 26.49 54.95 52.67
N GLU A 288 27.82 54.78 52.49
CA GLU A 288 28.78 53.68 52.80
C GLU A 288 28.29 52.32 53.38
N GLY A 289 28.97 51.18 53.15
CA GLY A 289 30.21 50.92 52.38
C GLY A 289 30.92 49.62 52.81
N HIS A 290 32.11 49.34 52.23
CA HIS A 290 33.14 48.34 52.63
C HIS A 290 32.70 46.83 52.65
N SER A 291 33.52 45.77 52.55
CA SER A 291 34.97 45.48 52.28
C SER A 291 35.09 43.92 52.21
N GLU A 292 36.02 43.21 51.56
CA GLU A 292 37.21 43.50 50.72
C GLU A 292 37.72 42.18 50.05
N HIS A 293 38.71 42.29 49.14
CA HIS A 293 39.83 41.35 48.82
C HIS A 293 39.65 39.79 48.71
N ALA A 294 40.43 39.02 47.91
CA ALA A 294 41.37 39.27 46.80
C ALA A 294 41.85 37.92 46.17
N SER A 295 42.57 37.98 45.04
CA SER A 295 43.36 36.92 44.37
C SER A 295 42.59 35.72 43.75
N GLY A 296 42.93 35.18 42.57
CA GLY A 296 43.90 35.60 41.54
C GLY A 296 45.22 34.82 41.53
N VAL A 297 45.27 33.69 40.81
CA VAL A 297 46.50 33.04 40.29
C VAL A 297 46.16 32.28 38.99
N GLU A 298 46.97 32.47 37.94
CA GLU A 298 47.01 31.62 36.73
C GLU A 298 48.10 30.55 36.83
N ALA A 299 47.83 29.30 36.40
CA ALA A 299 48.77 28.30 35.90
C ALA A 299 47.93 27.13 35.30
N SER A 300 48.03 26.75 34.03
CA SER A 300 49.16 26.19 33.25
C SER A 300 49.25 24.65 33.34
N GLU A 301 49.59 24.06 32.19
CA GLU A 301 49.98 22.65 31.93
C GLU A 301 48.93 21.51 32.02
N ASP A 302 48.32 21.25 30.87
CA ASP A 302 48.58 20.08 30.00
C ASP A 302 48.64 18.62 30.53
N GLY A 303 48.12 17.71 29.68
CA GLY A 303 48.61 16.32 29.61
C GLY A 303 48.11 15.27 30.62
N ARG A 304 46.92 14.68 30.38
CA ARG A 304 46.64 13.19 30.40
C ARG A 304 45.13 12.87 30.50
N ARG A 305 44.41 12.74 29.38
CA ARG A 305 43.13 11.97 29.36
C ARG A 305 42.68 11.42 27.99
N SER A 306 43.57 10.78 27.24
CA SER A 306 43.20 9.93 26.10
C SER A 306 43.88 8.56 26.16
N LYS A 307 43.19 7.57 26.76
CA LYS A 307 43.45 6.10 26.67
C LYS A 307 42.48 5.23 27.52
N ARG A 308 41.18 5.54 27.58
CA ARG A 308 40.16 4.73 28.30
C ARG A 308 38.80 4.55 27.59
N LYS A 309 38.76 4.44 26.24
CA LYS A 309 37.54 4.01 25.51
C LYS A 309 37.70 2.88 24.47
N ARG A 310 38.91 2.35 24.21
CA ARG A 310 39.13 1.22 23.26
C ARG A 310 39.12 -0.19 23.88
N GLY A 311 38.80 -0.33 25.17
CA GLY A 311 38.88 -1.61 25.90
C GLY A 311 37.56 -2.33 26.21
N PHE A 312 36.41 -1.70 25.91
CA PHE A 312 35.10 -2.19 26.35
C PHE A 312 34.40 -3.04 25.27
N LEU A 313 34.33 -2.53 24.03
CA LEU A 313 33.68 -3.20 22.89
C LEU A 313 34.30 -4.58 22.57
N SER A 314 35.64 -4.69 22.63
CA SER A 314 36.35 -5.97 22.41
C SER A 314 36.26 -6.95 23.58
N ARG A 315 35.62 -6.56 24.69
CA ARG A 315 35.33 -7.44 25.84
C ARG A 315 33.88 -7.93 25.80
N TRP A 316 32.95 -7.12 25.29
CA TRP A 316 31.54 -7.49 25.14
C TRP A 316 31.30 -8.52 24.02
N ALA A 317 31.93 -8.35 22.84
CA ALA A 317 31.86 -9.33 21.75
C ALA A 317 32.39 -10.73 22.14
N ARG A 318 33.35 -10.80 23.07
CA ARG A 318 33.82 -12.07 23.66
C ARG A 318 32.87 -12.64 24.71
N SER A 319 32.08 -11.81 25.37
CA SER A 319 31.08 -12.26 26.35
C SER A 319 29.88 -12.95 25.67
N ALA A 320 29.37 -12.38 24.57
CA ALA A 320 28.28 -12.99 23.81
C ALA A 320 28.65 -14.37 23.23
N ASN A 321 29.90 -14.52 22.76
CA ASN A 321 30.40 -15.81 22.25
C ASN A 321 30.67 -16.83 23.37
N ALA A 322 31.14 -16.38 24.55
CA ALA A 322 31.30 -17.23 25.72
C ALA A 322 29.96 -17.72 26.30
N GLU A 323 28.90 -16.90 26.23
CA GLU A 323 27.56 -17.29 26.69
C GLU A 323 26.86 -18.23 25.68
N ARG A 324 27.13 -18.11 24.36
CA ARG A 324 26.79 -19.15 23.36
C ARG A 324 27.42 -20.50 23.74
N GLN A 325 28.75 -20.54 23.93
CA GLN A 325 29.47 -21.78 24.29
C GLN A 325 29.04 -22.40 25.64
N ARG A 326 28.43 -21.62 26.55
CA ARG A 326 27.89 -22.16 27.81
C ARG A 326 26.55 -22.85 27.65
N ARG A 327 25.70 -22.43 26.71
CA ARG A 327 24.42 -23.09 26.43
C ARG A 327 24.60 -24.47 25.79
N ASP A 328 25.65 -24.66 25.00
CA ASP A 328 25.97 -25.96 24.38
C ASP A 328 26.44 -27.03 25.39
N VAL A 329 26.84 -26.65 26.60
CA VAL A 329 27.50 -27.53 27.57
C VAL A 329 26.55 -28.08 28.66
N VAL A 330 25.33 -27.53 28.81
CA VAL A 330 24.42 -27.91 29.91
C VAL A 330 23.12 -28.55 29.43
N GLY A 331 23.22 -29.84 29.10
CA GLY A 331 22.30 -30.85 29.64
C GLY A 331 20.88 -30.96 29.06
N GLY A 332 20.50 -30.18 28.06
CA GLY A 332 19.24 -30.34 27.34
C GLY A 332 19.45 -30.26 25.84
N MET A 333 19.50 -31.40 25.14
CA MET A 333 19.58 -31.46 23.67
C MET A 333 18.25 -31.07 23.01
N GLY A 334 17.81 -29.83 23.22
CA GLY A 334 16.84 -29.20 22.33
C GLY A 334 17.44 -29.17 20.93
N SER A 335 16.82 -29.86 19.98
CA SER A 335 17.31 -29.88 18.60
C SER A 335 17.45 -28.45 18.10
N VAL A 336 18.66 -28.08 17.63
CA VAL A 336 18.94 -26.72 17.14
C VAL A 336 17.86 -26.34 16.14
N LYS A 337 17.19 -25.20 16.38
CA LYS A 337 16.12 -24.74 15.50
C LYS A 337 16.72 -24.37 14.15
N GLU A 338 16.25 -25.08 13.13
CA GLU A 338 16.50 -24.76 11.73
C GLU A 338 15.20 -24.24 11.13
N ALA A 339 15.28 -23.14 10.39
CA ALA A 339 14.15 -22.50 9.74
C ALA A 339 14.47 -22.31 8.26
N THR A 340 13.63 -22.88 7.40
CA THR A 340 13.64 -22.63 5.96
C THR A 340 12.54 -21.62 5.64
N SER A 341 12.88 -20.50 5.01
CA SER A 341 11.88 -19.57 4.47
C SER A 341 11.78 -19.65 2.97
N VAL A 342 10.56 -19.55 2.45
CA VAL A 342 10.23 -19.61 1.02
C VAL A 342 9.36 -18.40 0.64
N THR A 343 9.75 -17.68 -0.40
CA THR A 343 8.92 -16.66 -1.03
C THR A 343 8.88 -16.88 -2.54
N ILE A 344 7.82 -16.42 -3.20
CA ILE A 344 7.64 -16.51 -4.64
C ILE A 344 7.27 -15.11 -5.13
N GLU A 345 7.96 -14.67 -6.18
CA GLU A 345 7.78 -13.41 -6.90
C GLU A 345 7.75 -13.74 -8.40
N SER A 346 7.35 -12.80 -9.25
CA SER A 346 7.35 -13.06 -10.69
C SER A 346 8.75 -13.39 -11.22
N GLY A 347 8.87 -14.57 -11.82
CA GLY A 347 10.11 -15.10 -12.38
C GLY A 347 11.10 -15.72 -11.38
N VAL A 348 10.84 -15.70 -10.06
CA VAL A 348 11.78 -16.25 -9.06
C VAL A 348 11.11 -16.80 -7.81
N MET A 349 11.62 -17.93 -7.31
CA MET A 349 11.35 -18.44 -5.97
C MET A 349 12.61 -18.33 -5.13
N LYS A 350 12.51 -17.67 -3.97
CA LYS A 350 13.64 -17.43 -3.07
C LYS A 350 13.51 -18.35 -1.86
N ILE A 351 14.58 -19.07 -1.55
CA ILE A 351 14.67 -20.02 -0.44
C ILE A 351 15.87 -19.64 0.42
N LEU A 352 15.70 -19.64 1.74
CA LEU A 352 16.77 -19.36 2.71
C LEU A 352 16.69 -20.38 3.85
N SER A 353 17.76 -21.12 4.07
CA SER A 353 17.97 -22.06 5.17
C SER A 353 18.81 -21.37 6.26
N THR A 354 18.31 -21.35 7.49
CA THR A 354 18.98 -20.75 8.65
C THR A 354 19.03 -21.73 9.81
N ARG A 355 20.11 -21.68 10.59
CA ARG A 355 20.27 -22.42 11.84
C ARG A 355 20.52 -21.41 12.95
N MET A 356 19.51 -21.15 13.77
CA MET A 356 19.46 -19.93 14.59
C MET A 356 19.71 -18.70 13.69
N LEU A 357 20.60 -17.77 14.09
CA LEU A 357 20.93 -16.58 13.30
C LEU A 357 21.95 -16.83 12.18
N ASP A 358 22.46 -18.06 12.02
CA ASP A 358 23.52 -18.37 11.07
C ASP A 358 22.89 -18.83 9.74
N VAL A 359 23.21 -18.15 8.62
CA VAL A 359 22.77 -18.55 7.27
C VAL A 359 23.49 -19.84 6.88
N VAL A 360 22.73 -20.86 6.51
CA VAL A 360 23.26 -22.18 6.12
C VAL A 360 23.34 -22.28 4.60
N ASP A 361 22.26 -21.93 3.90
CA ASP A 361 22.17 -21.97 2.44
C ASP A 361 21.09 -20.99 1.97
N TYR A 362 21.19 -20.48 0.75
CA TYR A 362 20.16 -19.66 0.11
C TYR A 362 20.16 -19.89 -1.40
N ARG A 363 18.98 -19.88 -2.02
CA ARG A 363 18.81 -20.10 -3.46
C ARG A 363 17.77 -19.13 -4.02
N ALA A 364 18.09 -18.51 -5.15
CA ALA A 364 17.12 -17.87 -6.02
C ALA A 364 16.90 -18.81 -7.21
N VAL A 365 15.76 -19.49 -7.24
CA VAL A 365 15.40 -20.47 -8.28
C VAL A 365 14.60 -19.74 -9.36
N PRO A 366 15.11 -19.62 -10.60
CA PRO A 366 14.35 -19.01 -11.68
C PRO A 366 13.08 -19.82 -11.98
N LEU A 367 11.98 -19.11 -12.19
CA LEU A 367 10.69 -19.68 -12.59
C LEU A 367 10.24 -19.05 -13.91
N SER A 368 9.40 -19.75 -14.68
CA SER A 368 8.65 -19.09 -15.75
C SER A 368 7.66 -18.10 -15.12
N PRO A 369 7.58 -16.84 -15.60
CA PRO A 369 6.58 -15.87 -15.13
C PRO A 369 5.13 -16.39 -15.24
N GLN A 370 4.86 -17.33 -16.16
CA GLN A 370 3.53 -17.95 -16.29
C GLN A 370 3.12 -18.82 -15.09
N LEU A 371 4.08 -19.25 -14.27
CA LEU A 371 3.80 -20.03 -13.05
C LEU A 371 3.32 -19.15 -11.88
N TYR A 372 3.53 -17.84 -11.95
CA TYR A 372 3.15 -16.88 -10.93
C TYR A 372 2.67 -15.56 -11.56
N ALA A 373 1.36 -15.37 -11.60
CA ALA A 373 0.72 -14.24 -12.27
C ALA A 373 -0.26 -13.54 -11.31
N GLY A 374 -0.26 -12.21 -11.30
CA GLY A 374 -1.22 -11.44 -10.48
C GLY A 374 -1.09 -11.66 -8.96
N GLY A 375 0.04 -12.19 -8.47
CA GLY A 375 0.26 -12.49 -7.05
C GLY A 375 -0.21 -13.89 -6.63
N VAL A 376 -0.47 -14.74 -7.61
CA VAL A 376 -1.02 -16.08 -7.39
C VAL A 376 -0.13 -17.08 -8.10
N VAL A 377 0.21 -18.16 -7.40
CA VAL A 377 0.81 -19.34 -8.02
C VAL A 377 -0.25 -20.01 -8.91
N VAL A 378 0.01 -20.03 -10.22
CA VAL A 378 -0.89 -20.58 -11.24
C VAL A 378 -0.79 -22.11 -11.28
N ASP A 379 0.42 -22.66 -11.20
CA ASP A 379 0.67 -24.10 -11.15
C ASP A 379 1.50 -24.46 -9.90
N ALA A 380 0.79 -24.74 -8.82
CA ALA A 380 1.38 -25.17 -7.56
C ALA A 380 2.11 -26.51 -7.65
N GLY A 381 1.73 -27.38 -8.59
CA GLY A 381 2.37 -28.69 -8.79
C GLY A 381 3.76 -28.54 -9.39
N THR A 382 3.91 -27.69 -10.41
CA THR A 382 5.21 -27.41 -11.03
C THR A 382 6.14 -26.65 -10.09
N ILE A 383 5.67 -25.59 -9.42
CA ILE A 383 6.50 -24.91 -8.41
C ILE A 383 6.87 -25.86 -7.26
N SER A 384 5.97 -26.73 -6.81
CA SER A 384 6.29 -27.75 -5.79
C SER A 384 7.42 -28.68 -6.22
N ARG A 385 7.52 -29.05 -7.51
CA ARG A 385 8.65 -29.87 -8.00
C ARG A 385 9.96 -29.09 -8.01
N HIS A 386 9.94 -27.81 -8.42
CA HIS A 386 11.10 -26.93 -8.32
C HIS A 386 11.56 -26.74 -6.86
N LEU A 387 10.61 -26.57 -5.92
CA LEU A 387 10.93 -26.41 -4.50
C LEU A 387 11.49 -27.71 -3.91
N ALA A 388 10.89 -28.87 -4.22
CA ALA A 388 11.39 -30.17 -3.76
C ALA A 388 12.80 -30.46 -4.28
N ALA A 389 13.10 -30.15 -5.55
CA ALA A 389 14.44 -30.28 -6.11
C ALA A 389 15.44 -29.35 -5.40
N ALA A 390 15.10 -28.07 -5.25
CA ALA A 390 15.97 -27.11 -4.58
C ALA A 390 16.24 -27.49 -3.11
N LEU A 391 15.23 -27.96 -2.37
CA LEU A 391 15.39 -28.43 -0.98
C LEU A 391 16.18 -29.75 -0.86
N ALA A 392 16.26 -30.55 -1.93
CA ALA A 392 17.12 -31.75 -1.94
C ALA A 392 18.60 -31.41 -2.15
N ASP A 393 18.88 -30.31 -2.87
CA ASP A 393 20.23 -29.82 -3.20
C ASP A 393 20.76 -28.76 -2.20
N MET A 394 19.95 -28.36 -1.21
CA MET A 394 20.30 -27.36 -0.20
C MET A 394 20.82 -27.97 1.10
N GLU A 395 21.68 -27.24 1.82
CA GLU A 395 22.09 -27.63 3.17
C GLU A 395 20.97 -27.36 4.21
N GLY A 396 20.49 -28.43 4.83
CA GLY A 396 19.57 -28.39 5.96
C GLY A 396 18.81 -29.70 6.19
N ALA A 397 17.99 -29.71 7.24
CA ALA A 397 16.96 -30.72 7.49
C ALA A 397 15.54 -30.20 7.18
N HIS A 398 15.38 -28.90 6.92
CA HIS A 398 14.18 -28.21 6.40
C HIS A 398 12.86 -28.53 7.13
N ARG A 399 12.94 -28.89 8.42
CA ARG A 399 11.82 -29.40 9.25
C ARG A 399 10.73 -28.36 9.57
N ALA A 400 10.98 -27.11 9.23
CA ALA A 400 10.14 -25.97 9.54
C ALA A 400 10.19 -25.01 8.35
N VAL A 401 9.13 -25.04 7.53
CA VAL A 401 9.02 -24.16 6.36
C VAL A 401 8.11 -22.98 6.70
N TYR A 402 8.64 -21.77 6.58
CA TYR A 402 7.94 -20.49 6.71
C TYR A 402 7.72 -19.92 5.32
N ALA A 403 6.52 -19.43 5.03
CA ALA A 403 6.24 -18.82 3.73
C ALA A 403 5.51 -17.49 3.87
N ALA A 404 5.51 -16.69 2.81
CA ALA A 404 4.69 -15.49 2.72
C ALA A 404 3.83 -15.51 1.46
N VAL A 405 2.59 -15.02 1.58
CA VAL A 405 1.81 -14.54 0.44
C VAL A 405 2.18 -13.07 0.15
N PRO A 406 2.14 -12.62 -1.11
CA PRO A 406 2.27 -11.20 -1.44
C PRO A 406 1.22 -10.36 -0.69
N GLY A 407 1.54 -9.11 -0.41
CA GLY A 407 0.59 -8.23 0.28
C GLY A 407 -0.54 -7.72 -0.65
N TYR A 408 -0.37 -7.75 -1.96
CA TYR A 408 -1.44 -7.42 -2.90
C TYR A 408 -2.34 -8.66 -3.06
N GLN A 409 -3.67 -8.47 -3.02
CA GLN A 409 -4.68 -9.48 -2.63
C GLN A 409 -4.74 -9.84 -1.14
N SER A 410 -4.14 -9.02 -0.27
CA SER A 410 -4.36 -9.09 1.17
C SER A 410 -4.86 -7.75 1.72
N ALA A 411 -5.46 -7.78 2.90
CA ALA A 411 -5.82 -6.58 3.66
C ALA A 411 -5.49 -6.77 5.14
N MET A 412 -5.10 -5.70 5.81
CA MET A 412 -4.82 -5.66 7.25
C MET A 412 -5.39 -4.38 7.83
N ARG A 413 -6.09 -4.50 8.95
CA ARG A 413 -6.59 -3.36 9.72
C ARG A 413 -6.47 -3.63 11.21
N ARG A 414 -6.37 -2.54 11.98
CA ARG A 414 -6.55 -2.59 13.42
C ARG A 414 -8.03 -2.33 13.73
N PHE A 415 -8.65 -3.21 14.51
CA PHE A 415 -10.00 -2.99 15.05
C PHE A 415 -9.89 -2.70 16.54
N ASP A 416 -10.41 -1.56 16.97
CA ASP A 416 -10.59 -1.21 18.38
C ASP A 416 -12.03 -1.55 18.76
N LEU A 417 -12.22 -2.70 19.42
CA LEU A 417 -13.53 -3.22 19.85
C LEU A 417 -13.75 -2.95 21.36
N PRO A 418 -14.99 -2.88 21.87
CA PRO A 418 -15.24 -2.79 23.31
C PRO A 418 -14.67 -4.01 24.06
N ASP A 419 -13.90 -3.78 25.14
CA ASP A 419 -13.36 -4.87 25.98
C ASP A 419 -14.41 -5.36 26.99
N VAL A 420 -15.48 -5.96 26.48
CA VAL A 420 -16.53 -6.61 27.28
C VAL A 420 -16.43 -8.13 27.15
N ARG A 421 -16.65 -8.84 28.26
CA ARG A 421 -16.53 -10.32 28.34
C ARG A 421 -17.49 -11.09 27.43
N GLU A 422 -18.48 -10.40 26.86
CA GLU A 422 -19.60 -10.95 26.10
C GLU A 422 -19.38 -10.87 24.58
N ILE A 423 -18.34 -10.19 24.10
CA ILE A 423 -17.99 -10.18 22.67
C ILE A 423 -17.12 -11.39 22.35
N ASP A 424 -17.65 -12.35 21.57
CA ASP A 424 -16.82 -13.35 20.92
C ASP A 424 -16.12 -12.70 19.69
N PRO A 425 -14.78 -12.61 19.67
CA PRO A 425 -14.05 -12.12 18.50
C PRO A 425 -14.34 -12.95 17.24
N LYS A 426 -14.70 -14.24 17.35
CA LYS A 426 -15.04 -15.10 16.20
C LYS A 426 -16.30 -14.65 15.47
N GLU A 427 -17.23 -13.99 16.14
CA GLU A 427 -18.45 -13.45 15.52
C GLU A 427 -18.24 -12.01 15.04
N VAL A 428 -17.61 -11.17 15.86
CA VAL A 428 -17.49 -9.73 15.59
C VAL A 428 -16.40 -9.41 14.57
N ILE A 429 -15.23 -10.07 14.64
CA ILE A 429 -14.11 -9.74 13.73
C ILE A 429 -14.47 -10.03 12.26
N PRO A 430 -15.05 -11.18 11.86
CA PRO A 430 -15.46 -11.39 10.47
C PRO A 430 -16.53 -10.39 9.99
N ARG A 431 -17.41 -9.93 10.90
CA ARG A 431 -18.44 -8.94 10.58
C ARG A 431 -17.84 -7.56 10.28
N GLU A 432 -16.92 -7.08 11.12
CA GLU A 432 -16.26 -5.79 10.89
C GLU A 432 -15.22 -5.89 9.76
N ALA A 433 -14.57 -7.05 9.58
CA ALA A 433 -13.69 -7.33 8.44
C ALA A 433 -14.40 -7.16 7.09
N ARG A 434 -15.63 -7.68 6.95
CA ARG A 434 -16.45 -7.52 5.74
C ARG A 434 -16.75 -6.05 5.40
N ARG A 435 -16.75 -5.16 6.40
CA ARG A 435 -16.96 -3.71 6.21
C ARG A 435 -15.66 -2.97 5.92
N ALA A 436 -14.57 -3.31 6.61
CA ALA A 436 -13.37 -2.48 6.68
C ALA A 436 -12.20 -2.93 5.77
N LEU A 437 -12.19 -4.19 5.30
CA LEU A 437 -11.08 -4.75 4.52
C LEU A 437 -11.25 -4.64 3.00
N GLY A 438 -12.47 -4.41 2.50
CA GLY A 438 -12.76 -4.36 1.05
C GLY A 438 -12.63 -5.70 0.31
N ILE A 439 -12.27 -6.78 1.02
CA ILE A 439 -12.22 -8.15 0.49
C ILE A 439 -13.43 -8.93 1.01
N PRO A 440 -14.18 -9.67 0.17
CA PRO A 440 -15.21 -10.59 0.64
C PRO A 440 -14.61 -11.63 1.58
N VAL A 441 -15.04 -11.63 2.84
CA VAL A 441 -14.50 -12.52 3.89
C VAL A 441 -14.79 -13.99 3.63
N GLU A 442 -15.77 -14.26 2.77
CA GLU A 442 -16.14 -15.59 2.26
C GLU A 442 -15.06 -16.16 1.32
N ASN A 443 -14.26 -15.29 0.68
CA ASN A 443 -13.20 -15.64 -0.27
C ASN A 443 -11.79 -15.37 0.30
N ALA A 444 -11.67 -15.21 1.62
CA ALA A 444 -10.43 -14.82 2.28
C ALA A 444 -10.15 -15.62 3.54
N THR A 445 -8.90 -16.07 3.69
CA THR A 445 -8.41 -16.64 4.94
C THR A 445 -8.20 -15.51 5.95
N LEU A 446 -9.08 -15.41 6.95
CA LEU A 446 -8.95 -14.43 8.04
C LEU A 446 -8.09 -14.96 9.19
N ARG A 447 -7.21 -14.10 9.72
CA ARG A 447 -6.45 -14.29 10.96
C ARG A 447 -6.49 -13.02 11.79
N TRP A 448 -6.40 -13.15 13.11
CA TRP A 448 -6.37 -12.01 14.02
C TRP A 448 -5.61 -12.31 15.30
N GLN A 449 -5.02 -11.27 15.89
CA GLN A 449 -4.33 -11.32 17.19
C GLN A 449 -4.76 -10.12 18.04
N ARG A 450 -5.02 -10.36 19.32
CA ARG A 450 -5.25 -9.29 20.30
C ARG A 450 -3.92 -8.58 20.55
N LEU A 451 -3.90 -7.27 20.35
CA LEU A 451 -2.76 -6.41 20.72
C LEU A 451 -2.95 -5.88 22.15
N PRO A 452 -1.88 -5.39 22.80
CA PRO A 452 -2.01 -4.60 24.01
C PRO A 452 -2.99 -3.43 23.82
N GLY A 453 -3.86 -3.22 24.81
CA GLY A 453 -4.98 -2.28 24.72
C GLY A 453 -5.26 -1.57 26.04
N ARG A 454 -6.04 -0.50 25.98
CA ARG A 454 -6.53 0.22 27.16
C ARG A 454 -7.68 -0.57 27.80
N SER A 455 -7.89 -0.44 29.11
CA SER A 455 -8.82 -1.25 29.94
C SER A 455 -10.32 -1.25 29.58
N ARG A 456 -10.72 -0.61 28.47
CA ARG A 456 -12.09 -0.61 27.93
C ARG A 456 -12.14 -0.90 26.42
N ILE A 457 -10.99 -1.04 25.75
CA ILE A 457 -10.86 -1.20 24.31
C ILE A 457 -9.93 -2.39 24.02
N ALA A 458 -10.52 -3.48 23.56
CA ALA A 458 -9.81 -4.64 23.06
C ALA A 458 -9.36 -4.36 21.63
N ARG A 459 -8.05 -4.18 21.47
CA ARG A 459 -7.40 -3.90 20.20
C ARG A 459 -7.05 -5.20 19.50
N TRP A 460 -7.37 -5.30 18.22
CA TRP A 460 -7.12 -6.48 17.40
C TRP A 460 -6.40 -6.08 16.11
N LEU A 461 -5.30 -6.76 15.81
CA LEU A 461 -4.74 -6.78 14.47
C LEU A 461 -5.49 -7.86 13.68
N VAL A 462 -6.06 -7.50 12.53
CA VAL A 462 -6.82 -8.42 11.68
C VAL A 462 -6.20 -8.40 10.29
N ALA A 463 -5.86 -9.59 9.78
CA ALA A 463 -5.27 -9.80 8.47
C ALA A 463 -6.14 -10.77 7.65
N ALA A 464 -6.29 -10.47 6.36
CA ALA A 464 -6.97 -11.28 5.37
C ALA A 464 -6.03 -11.51 4.20
N ALA A 465 -5.90 -12.74 3.72
CA ALA A 465 -5.34 -13.05 2.40
C ALA A 465 -6.42 -13.68 1.53
N SER A 466 -6.38 -13.50 0.21
CA SER A 466 -7.27 -14.26 -0.69
C SER A 466 -7.09 -15.77 -0.45
N GLU A 467 -8.19 -16.52 -0.42
CA GLU A 467 -8.13 -17.98 -0.25
C GLU A 467 -7.35 -18.62 -1.41
N THR A 468 -7.37 -18.01 -2.59
CA THR A 468 -6.55 -18.41 -3.74
C THR A 468 -5.05 -18.32 -3.44
N SER A 469 -4.54 -17.17 -2.96
CA SER A 469 -3.11 -17.04 -2.65
C SER A 469 -2.70 -17.91 -1.45
N TYR A 470 -3.53 -17.99 -0.41
CA TYR A 470 -3.28 -18.84 0.76
C TYR A 470 -3.20 -20.33 0.39
N SER A 471 -4.22 -20.83 -0.33
CA SER A 471 -4.31 -22.25 -0.70
C SER A 471 -3.26 -22.65 -1.75
N ALA A 472 -2.89 -21.75 -2.67
CA ALA A 472 -1.87 -22.03 -3.68
C ALA A 472 -0.47 -22.16 -3.05
N ILE A 473 -0.04 -21.21 -2.19
CA ILE A 473 1.23 -21.32 -1.45
C ILE A 473 1.22 -22.55 -0.52
N SER A 474 0.12 -22.77 0.22
CA SER A 474 -0.04 -23.96 1.06
C SER A 474 0.10 -25.27 0.26
N SER A 475 -0.39 -25.29 -0.98
CA SER A 475 -0.30 -26.45 -1.87
C SER A 475 1.11 -26.66 -2.42
N VAL A 476 1.85 -25.59 -2.74
CA VAL A 476 3.28 -25.67 -3.10
C VAL A 476 4.08 -26.32 -1.98
N ILE A 477 3.96 -25.83 -0.74
CA ILE A 477 4.74 -26.40 0.38
C ILE A 477 4.32 -27.85 0.65
N ARG A 478 3.01 -28.13 0.70
CA ARG A 478 2.47 -29.49 0.95
C ARG A 478 2.91 -30.50 -0.11
N GLY A 479 3.00 -30.11 -1.38
CA GLY A 479 3.44 -30.98 -2.47
C GLY A 479 4.88 -31.49 -2.33
N THR A 480 5.72 -30.79 -1.56
CA THR A 480 7.10 -31.23 -1.24
C THR A 480 7.18 -32.24 -0.09
N GLY A 481 6.07 -32.54 0.58
CA GLY A 481 6.04 -33.34 1.80
C GLY A 481 6.48 -32.61 3.08
N HIS A 482 6.94 -31.36 2.99
CA HIS A 482 7.35 -30.57 4.15
C HIS A 482 6.15 -29.98 4.91
N LYS A 483 6.30 -29.81 6.23
CA LYS A 483 5.30 -29.15 7.07
C LYS A 483 5.52 -27.64 7.06
N MET A 484 4.58 -26.91 6.47
CA MET A 484 4.47 -25.46 6.65
C MET A 484 4.20 -25.15 8.13
N ARG A 485 4.99 -24.23 8.70
CA ARG A 485 4.91 -23.79 10.09
C ARG A 485 4.09 -22.52 10.25
N ALA A 486 4.33 -21.52 9.42
CA ALA A 486 3.52 -20.31 9.34
C ALA A 486 3.44 -19.83 7.89
N LEU A 487 2.37 -19.09 7.59
CA LEU A 487 2.17 -18.37 6.35
C LEU A 487 1.74 -16.94 6.70
N GLU A 488 2.57 -15.96 6.36
CA GLU A 488 2.35 -14.54 6.66
C GLU A 488 2.04 -13.71 5.39
N LEU A 489 1.64 -12.45 5.58
CA LEU A 489 1.73 -11.42 4.55
C LEU A 489 3.17 -10.88 4.52
N ARG A 490 3.81 -10.69 3.34
CA ARG A 490 5.18 -10.14 3.19
C ARG A 490 5.53 -8.90 4.07
N PRO A 491 4.63 -7.95 4.37
CA PRO A 491 4.89 -6.80 5.25
C PRO A 491 5.36 -7.15 6.69
N PHE A 492 4.90 -8.27 7.27
CA PHE A 492 5.28 -8.69 8.62
C PHE A 492 6.75 -9.14 8.72
N PRO A 493 7.23 -10.11 7.91
CA PRO A 493 8.64 -10.44 7.88
C PRO A 493 9.50 -9.26 7.43
N LEU A 494 9.04 -8.41 6.50
CA LEU A 494 9.75 -7.17 6.13
C LEU A 494 10.03 -6.28 7.35
N THR A 495 9.01 -6.06 8.19
CA THR A 495 9.13 -5.31 9.45
C THR A 495 10.19 -5.93 10.38
N ARG A 496 10.16 -7.26 10.53
CA ARG A 496 11.12 -8.04 11.35
C ARG A 496 12.56 -8.00 10.80
N ALA A 497 12.72 -7.96 9.48
CA ALA A 497 14.02 -7.91 8.82
C ALA A 497 14.68 -6.52 8.89
N ILE A 498 13.95 -5.46 8.55
CA ILE A 498 14.45 -4.07 8.65
C ILE A 498 14.90 -3.78 10.07
N GLY A 499 14.10 -4.20 11.05
CA GLY A 499 14.48 -4.16 12.44
C GLY A 499 14.77 -2.74 12.94
N HIS A 500 13.86 -1.81 12.65
CA HIS A 500 13.89 -0.44 13.16
C HIS A 500 12.56 -0.15 13.88
N PRO A 501 12.56 0.49 15.07
CA PRO A 501 11.34 0.65 15.87
C PRO A 501 10.29 1.53 15.19
N THR A 502 10.73 2.54 14.43
CA THR A 502 9.88 3.55 13.79
C THR A 502 10.41 3.83 12.39
N VAL A 503 9.80 3.29 11.34
CA VAL A 503 10.32 3.37 9.96
C VAL A 503 9.21 3.18 8.93
N ILE A 504 9.37 3.77 7.76
CA ILE A 504 8.63 3.41 6.54
C ILE A 504 9.45 2.36 5.79
N GLY A 505 9.08 1.09 5.92
CA GLY A 505 9.72 -0.01 5.19
C GLY A 505 9.16 -0.15 3.78
N VAL A 506 10.02 -0.28 2.77
CA VAL A 506 9.63 -0.46 1.36
C VAL A 506 10.40 -1.66 0.80
N SER A 507 9.69 -2.71 0.41
CA SER A 507 10.26 -3.85 -0.34
C SER A 507 9.78 -3.80 -1.78
N VAL A 508 10.70 -3.75 -2.74
CA VAL A 508 10.40 -3.71 -4.18
C VAL A 508 10.83 -5.00 -4.88
N SER A 509 9.94 -5.54 -5.72
CA SER A 509 10.14 -6.70 -6.58
C SER A 509 9.77 -6.35 -8.03
N SER A 510 10.15 -7.20 -8.98
CA SER A 510 9.90 -7.03 -10.42
C SER A 510 8.41 -6.87 -10.78
N ASP A 511 7.53 -7.33 -9.89
CA ASP A 511 6.09 -7.41 -10.00
C ASP A 511 5.31 -6.55 -8.99
N GLY A 512 5.98 -5.73 -8.19
CA GLY A 512 5.28 -4.89 -7.23
C GLY A 512 6.14 -4.31 -6.12
N CYS A 513 5.45 -3.76 -5.13
CA CYS A 513 6.07 -3.40 -3.86
C CYS A 513 5.14 -3.66 -2.69
N ASP A 514 5.73 -3.81 -1.51
CA ASP A 514 5.06 -3.69 -0.22
C ASP A 514 5.65 -2.49 0.53
N VAL A 515 4.82 -1.55 0.95
CA VAL A 515 5.17 -0.45 1.85
C VAL A 515 4.53 -0.71 3.20
N VAL A 516 5.28 -0.63 4.30
CA VAL A 516 4.81 -0.82 5.67
C VAL A 516 5.27 0.31 6.58
N VAL A 517 4.32 0.88 7.31
CA VAL A 517 4.60 1.83 8.41
C VAL A 517 4.76 1.03 9.70
N VAL A 518 5.97 1.09 10.24
CA VAL A 518 6.37 0.47 11.50
C VAL A 518 6.40 1.53 12.59
N ARG A 519 5.79 1.26 13.74
CA ARG A 519 5.87 2.07 14.96
C ARG A 519 6.00 1.13 16.16
N GLN A 520 6.91 1.42 17.08
CA GLN A 520 7.18 0.60 18.26
C GLN A 520 7.40 -0.91 17.94
N TRP A 521 8.05 -1.20 16.81
CA TRP A 521 8.23 -2.55 16.23
C TRP A 521 6.97 -3.20 15.64
N GLU A 522 5.78 -2.61 15.75
CA GLU A 522 4.54 -3.14 15.21
C GLU A 522 4.23 -2.59 13.80
N SER A 523 3.68 -3.42 12.92
CA SER A 523 3.18 -2.99 11.60
C SER A 523 1.79 -2.31 11.75
N HIS A 524 1.72 -0.99 11.65
CA HIS A 524 0.47 -0.23 11.84
C HIS A 524 -0.38 -0.12 10.58
N THR A 525 0.27 0.08 9.43
CA THR A 525 -0.38 0.34 8.15
C THR A 525 0.54 -0.20 7.07
N TYR A 526 -0.03 -0.75 6.02
CA TYR A 526 0.74 -1.16 4.85
C TYR A 526 -0.11 -0.96 3.60
N GLN A 527 0.56 -0.87 2.48
CA GLN A 527 -0.03 -0.94 1.17
C GLN A 527 0.85 -1.83 0.30
N SER A 528 0.22 -2.65 -0.53
CA SER A 528 0.94 -3.47 -1.48
C SER A 528 0.34 -3.28 -2.85
N VAL A 529 1.19 -3.02 -3.83
CA VAL A 529 0.78 -2.71 -5.20
C VAL A 529 1.45 -3.69 -6.14
N TYR A 530 0.63 -4.32 -6.98
CA TYR A 530 1.09 -5.14 -8.09
C TYR A 530 1.32 -4.27 -9.32
N TRP A 531 2.35 -4.61 -10.08
CA TRP A 531 2.44 -4.26 -11.49
C TRP A 531 2.89 -5.49 -12.27
N GLU A 532 2.45 -5.63 -13.52
CA GLU A 532 2.86 -6.78 -14.32
C GLU A 532 4.38 -6.76 -14.51
N ALA A 533 5.03 -7.92 -14.40
CA ALA A 533 6.49 -8.00 -14.48
C ALA A 533 6.97 -7.52 -15.87
N GLY A 534 7.94 -6.59 -15.87
CA GLY A 534 8.39 -5.92 -17.09
C GLY A 534 7.52 -4.75 -17.56
N SER A 535 6.38 -4.45 -16.91
CA SER A 535 5.59 -3.23 -17.18
C SER A 535 6.22 -1.94 -16.65
N VAL A 536 7.31 -2.07 -15.87
CA VAL A 536 8.15 -0.97 -15.40
C VAL A 536 9.58 -1.28 -15.85
N SER A 537 9.94 -0.79 -17.04
CA SER A 537 11.27 -0.97 -17.63
C SER A 537 12.18 0.24 -17.45
N ASP A 538 11.62 1.41 -17.15
CA ASP A 538 12.36 2.63 -16.84
C ASP A 538 12.46 2.87 -15.33
N SER A 539 13.65 3.25 -14.89
CA SER A 539 13.94 3.66 -13.51
C SER A 539 13.15 4.90 -13.10
N SER A 540 12.85 5.83 -14.03
CA SER A 540 12.09 7.03 -13.69
C SER A 540 10.62 6.71 -13.36
N ASP A 541 10.01 5.80 -14.10
CA ASP A 541 8.67 5.28 -13.81
C ASP A 541 8.64 4.47 -12.51
N LEU A 542 9.68 3.67 -12.22
CA LEU A 542 9.78 2.94 -10.95
C LEU A 542 9.88 3.90 -9.75
N VAL A 543 10.76 4.91 -9.83
CA VAL A 543 10.88 5.98 -8.81
C VAL A 543 9.52 6.66 -8.60
N ARG A 544 8.83 7.03 -9.68
CA ARG A 544 7.53 7.69 -9.62
C ARG A 544 6.46 6.82 -8.95
N ARG A 545 6.31 5.56 -9.39
CA ARG A 545 5.34 4.61 -8.80
C ARG A 545 5.63 4.36 -7.32
N LEU A 546 6.89 4.13 -6.95
CA LEU A 546 7.27 3.93 -5.55
C LEU A 546 7.00 5.19 -4.70
N THR A 547 7.28 6.38 -5.23
CA THR A 547 6.93 7.66 -4.58
C THR A 547 5.42 7.71 -4.31
N GLU A 548 4.60 7.46 -5.33
CA GLU A 548 3.14 7.49 -5.23
C GLU A 548 2.60 6.47 -4.21
N VAL A 549 3.13 5.24 -4.14
CA VAL A 549 2.70 4.23 -3.14
C VAL A 549 3.15 4.61 -1.73
N VAL A 550 4.37 5.15 -1.57
CA VAL A 550 4.86 5.58 -0.25
C VAL A 550 4.06 6.77 0.28
N GLU A 551 3.79 7.80 -0.53
CA GLU A 551 2.94 8.93 -0.15
C GLU A 551 1.53 8.47 0.25
N ASN A 552 0.89 7.64 -0.59
CA ASN A 552 -0.43 7.09 -0.28
C ASN A 552 -0.43 6.27 1.02
N THR A 553 0.63 5.50 1.31
CA THR A 553 0.71 4.71 2.55
C THR A 553 0.90 5.60 3.79
N ILE A 554 1.68 6.68 3.68
CA ILE A 554 1.84 7.69 4.75
C ILE A 554 0.50 8.38 5.02
N ASP A 555 -0.21 8.77 3.96
CA ASP A 555 -1.49 9.47 4.08
C ASP A 555 -2.59 8.56 4.66
N LEU A 556 -2.67 7.31 4.19
CA LEU A 556 -3.53 6.30 4.80
C LEU A 556 -3.17 6.05 6.26
N HIS A 557 -1.88 6.04 6.64
CA HIS A 557 -1.50 5.88 8.03
C HIS A 557 -1.97 7.06 8.89
N ASN A 558 -1.69 8.29 8.47
CA ASN A 558 -2.04 9.50 9.20
C ASN A 558 -3.56 9.66 9.36
N LEU A 559 -4.33 9.35 8.31
CA LEU A 559 -5.80 9.39 8.33
C LEU A 559 -6.40 8.39 9.34
N HIS A 560 -5.87 7.17 9.42
CA HIS A 560 -6.42 6.12 10.28
C HIS A 560 -5.78 6.07 11.70
N ASN A 561 -4.67 6.79 11.92
CA ASN A 561 -3.94 6.82 13.19
C ASN A 561 -3.52 8.26 13.53
N PRO A 562 -4.45 9.24 13.60
CA PRO A 562 -4.11 10.66 13.79
C PRO A 562 -3.28 10.88 15.07
N GLU A 563 -3.46 10.06 16.10
CA GLU A 563 -2.76 10.12 17.37
C GLU A 563 -1.27 9.74 17.30
N VAL A 564 -0.82 9.08 16.22
CA VAL A 564 0.58 8.67 15.97
C VAL A 564 1.06 8.99 14.55
N SER A 565 0.49 10.03 13.93
CA SER A 565 0.85 10.52 12.59
C SER A 565 2.36 10.62 12.35
N LEU A 566 2.80 10.33 11.11
CA LEU A 566 4.20 10.30 10.71
C LEU A 566 4.77 11.70 10.46
N THR A 567 5.39 12.25 11.49
CA THR A 567 6.27 13.43 11.40
C THR A 567 7.39 13.21 10.35
N PRO A 568 7.85 14.25 9.63
CA PRO A 568 8.81 14.10 8.51
C PRO A 568 10.14 13.42 8.85
N ASP A 569 10.57 13.46 10.12
CA ASP A 569 11.78 12.82 10.63
C ASP A 569 11.71 11.29 10.70
N VAL A 570 10.52 10.66 10.58
CA VAL A 570 10.44 9.19 10.50
C VAL A 570 11.15 8.73 9.22
N PRO A 571 12.23 7.92 9.33
CA PRO A 571 13.04 7.54 8.18
C PRO A 571 12.37 6.47 7.33
N MET A 572 12.90 6.25 6.13
CA MET A 572 12.48 5.22 5.20
C MET A 572 13.62 4.20 4.99
N ALA A 573 13.30 2.91 4.95
CA ALA A 573 14.22 1.84 4.57
C ALA A 573 13.70 1.19 3.28
N LEU A 574 14.49 1.27 2.19
CA LEU A 574 14.11 0.72 0.88
C LEU A 574 15.02 -0.46 0.52
N THR A 575 14.42 -1.59 0.16
CA THR A 575 15.04 -2.91 0.03
C THR A 575 14.32 -3.75 -1.04
N GLY A 576 14.81 -4.96 -1.35
CA GLY A 576 14.26 -5.82 -2.41
C GLY A 576 15.13 -5.89 -3.67
N GLY A 577 14.74 -6.75 -4.62
CA GLY A 577 15.59 -7.12 -5.77
C GLY A 577 15.94 -5.95 -6.70
N GLU A 578 14.96 -5.08 -6.99
CA GLU A 578 15.19 -3.93 -7.87
C GLU A 578 16.21 -2.92 -7.31
N THR A 579 16.48 -2.95 -6.00
CA THR A 579 17.50 -2.09 -5.37
C THR A 579 18.92 -2.52 -5.72
N GLU A 580 19.13 -3.80 -6.06
CA GLU A 580 20.42 -4.34 -6.52
C GLU A 580 20.69 -3.96 -8.00
N HIS A 581 19.64 -3.64 -8.76
CA HIS A 581 19.72 -3.17 -10.14
C HIS A 581 19.74 -1.64 -10.27
N HIS A 582 19.13 -0.93 -9.32
CA HIS A 582 18.97 0.53 -9.33
C HIS A 582 19.51 1.16 -8.04
N ALA A 583 20.84 1.34 -7.96
CA ALA A 583 21.52 1.81 -6.75
C ALA A 583 20.98 3.15 -6.18
N ASP A 584 20.59 4.09 -7.05
CA ASP A 584 20.07 5.40 -6.64
C ASP A 584 18.55 5.40 -6.32
N LEU A 585 17.85 4.27 -6.52
CA LEU A 585 16.39 4.16 -6.37
C LEU A 585 15.92 4.60 -4.98
N GLY A 586 16.58 4.11 -3.93
CA GLY A 586 16.27 4.47 -2.55
C GLY A 586 16.43 5.97 -2.28
N MET A 587 17.51 6.57 -2.81
CA MET A 587 17.80 7.99 -2.64
C MET A 587 16.76 8.87 -3.35
N PHE A 588 16.38 8.53 -4.59
CA PHE A 588 15.38 9.32 -5.33
C PHE A 588 13.99 9.23 -4.70
N VAL A 589 13.53 8.04 -4.31
CA VAL A 589 12.23 7.89 -3.63
C VAL A 589 12.24 8.62 -2.28
N ALA A 590 13.31 8.47 -1.48
CA ALA A 590 13.46 9.16 -0.19
C ALA A 590 13.43 10.69 -0.33
N SER A 591 14.15 11.22 -1.31
CA SER A 591 14.20 12.66 -1.62
C SER A 591 12.83 13.19 -2.05
N ASN A 592 12.11 12.45 -2.90
CA ASN A 592 10.78 12.85 -3.37
C ASN A 592 9.77 12.93 -2.22
N VAL A 593 9.78 11.95 -1.31
CA VAL A 593 8.87 11.89 -0.15
C VAL A 593 9.35 12.69 1.07
N GLY A 594 10.50 13.36 0.95
CA GLY A 594 11.08 14.25 1.97
C GLY A 594 11.56 13.53 3.23
N ARG A 595 12.13 12.32 3.09
CA ARG A 595 12.55 11.45 4.20
C ARG A 595 14.04 11.13 4.16
N GLU A 596 14.62 10.84 5.32
CA GLU A 596 15.95 10.23 5.41
C GLU A 596 15.89 8.76 4.98
N LEU A 597 16.82 8.33 4.13
CA LEU A 597 17.01 6.91 3.78
C LEU A 597 17.94 6.26 4.82
N VAL A 598 17.47 5.21 5.49
CA VAL A 598 18.27 4.40 6.41
C VAL A 598 18.51 3.00 5.85
N GLU A 599 19.74 2.51 6.00
CA GLU A 599 20.11 1.16 5.56
C GLU A 599 19.57 0.09 6.52
N GLY A 600 18.85 -0.90 5.99
CA GLY A 600 18.39 -2.05 6.75
C GLY A 600 19.58 -2.92 7.19
N LYS A 601 19.80 -3.07 8.50
CA LYS A 601 20.91 -3.87 9.02
C LYS A 601 20.56 -5.36 9.02
N ASN A 602 21.28 -6.16 8.22
CA ASN A 602 21.15 -7.62 8.23
C ASN A 602 21.29 -8.18 9.66
N PRO A 603 20.25 -8.84 10.21
CA PRO A 603 20.28 -9.41 11.56
C PRO A 603 20.91 -10.81 11.63
N LEU A 604 21.23 -11.43 10.49
CA LEU A 604 21.81 -12.76 10.41
C LEU A 604 23.33 -12.72 10.27
N ASN A 605 23.99 -13.76 10.78
CA ASN A 605 25.37 -14.09 10.47
C ASN A 605 25.39 -14.75 9.08
N ALA A 606 25.54 -13.94 8.04
CA ALA A 606 25.53 -14.37 6.66
C ALA A 606 26.95 -14.43 6.05
N PRO A 607 27.18 -15.25 5.00
CA PRO A 607 28.41 -15.17 4.21
C PRO A 607 28.49 -13.83 3.47
N GLY A 608 29.69 -13.44 3.04
CA GLY A 608 29.97 -12.09 2.51
C GLY A 608 29.33 -11.78 1.15
N ASP A 609 28.84 -12.80 0.45
CA ASP A 609 28.15 -12.78 -0.84
C ASP A 609 26.62 -12.94 -0.72
N PHE A 610 26.08 -12.97 0.50
CA PHE A 610 24.65 -13.10 0.74
C PHE A 610 23.87 -11.88 0.22
N PRO A 611 22.92 -12.05 -0.73
CA PRO A 611 22.17 -10.95 -1.34
C PRO A 611 21.04 -10.50 -0.41
N TYR A 612 21.40 -9.79 0.65
CA TYR A 612 20.50 -9.40 1.73
C TYR A 612 19.29 -8.59 1.24
N GLN A 613 19.48 -7.68 0.27
CA GLN A 613 18.39 -6.85 -0.23
C GLN A 613 17.36 -7.70 -0.98
N SER A 614 17.80 -8.55 -1.91
CA SER A 614 16.94 -9.54 -2.57
C SER A 614 16.27 -10.53 -1.61
N MET A 615 16.92 -10.88 -0.48
CA MET A 615 16.46 -11.90 0.48
C MET A 615 15.74 -11.33 1.72
N VAL A 616 15.49 -10.02 1.82
CA VAL A 616 15.03 -9.37 3.06
C VAL A 616 13.75 -9.97 3.66
N VAL A 617 12.78 -10.35 2.83
CA VAL A 617 11.52 -10.99 3.27
C VAL A 617 11.79 -12.40 3.80
N ASN A 618 12.68 -13.15 3.15
CA ASN A 618 13.12 -14.47 3.61
C ASN A 618 13.90 -14.40 4.94
N VAL A 619 14.76 -13.39 5.12
CA VAL A 619 15.43 -13.10 6.41
C VAL A 619 14.38 -12.84 7.49
N GLY A 620 13.38 -12.01 7.20
CA GLY A 620 12.26 -11.76 8.09
C GLY A 620 11.54 -13.06 8.50
N LEU A 621 11.15 -13.88 7.53
CA LEU A 621 10.50 -15.17 7.78
C LEU A 621 11.35 -16.09 8.68
N ALA A 622 12.66 -16.18 8.44
CA ALA A 622 13.57 -17.00 9.24
C ALA A 622 13.63 -16.57 10.72
N LEU A 623 13.44 -15.27 11.02
CA LEU A 623 13.38 -14.72 12.38
C LEU A 623 12.08 -15.03 13.14
N TRP A 624 11.16 -15.84 12.61
CA TRP A 624 9.89 -16.14 13.27
C TRP A 624 10.06 -16.96 14.55
N ASP A 625 10.91 -17.99 14.49
CA ASP A 625 11.05 -19.00 15.56
C ASP A 625 12.25 -18.76 16.48
N ILE A 626 13.05 -17.73 16.17
CA ILE A 626 14.31 -17.34 16.83
C ILE A 626 13.99 -16.37 17.96
#